data_AF-A0AAE3RQ87-F1
#
_entry.id   AF-A0AAE3RQ87-F1
#
_cell.length_a   1.000
_cell.length_b   1.000
_cell.length_c   1.000
_cell.angle_alpha   90.00
_cell.angle_beta   90.00
_cell.angle_gamma   90.00
#
_symmetry.space_group_name_H-M   'P 1'
#
loop_
_entity.id
_entity.type
_entity.pdbx_description
1 polymer ?
#
loop_
_entity_poly.entity_id
_entity_poly.type
_entity_poly.pdbx_seq_one_letter_code
_entity_poly.pdbx_strand_id
1 'polypeptide(L)'
;DRVSHEWLIRFTEHRIGDRRVIRLIRKWLTAGTSEEGQWRATEEGTPQGAVISPLLANIYLHYVFDLWAHQWRRRYATGNVVMVRYADDIVIGFDKRYDARRFRIAMQRRLREFGLTVHPEKTRLMEFGRFAAENRAIRGKGKPETFNFLGFTHISGKDRNGRFMLIRKTRRDRMTATLKAIKDGLRRRWHYSIPEQGKWLRRVVQGYLNYHSVPGNFPTMQKFRTHVTNLWRRALRRRSQKDDTTWTKAN
;
A
#
# COMPACT_ATOMS: atom_id res chain seq x y z
N ASP A 1 -2.33 -14.09 9.84
CA ASP A 1 -3.11 -14.30 8.61
C ASP A 1 -3.64 -15.73 8.57
N ARG A 2 -4.96 -15.91 8.55
CA ARG A 2 -5.62 -17.22 8.58
C ARG A 2 -6.18 -17.58 7.20
N VAL A 3 -5.29 -17.83 6.24
CA VAL A 3 -5.71 -18.37 4.94
C VAL A 3 -5.91 -19.86 5.10
N SER A 4 -7.15 -20.34 4.88
CA SER A 4 -7.46 -21.76 4.95
C SER A 4 -6.78 -22.50 3.80
N HIS A 5 -5.89 -23.44 4.14
CA HIS A 5 -5.20 -24.27 3.14
C HIS A 5 -6.17 -25.11 2.33
N GLU A 6 -7.22 -25.64 2.97
CA GLU A 6 -8.25 -26.45 2.31
C GLU A 6 -8.95 -25.66 1.20
N TRP A 7 -9.41 -24.45 1.51
CA TRP A 7 -10.06 -23.58 0.52
C TRP A 7 -9.10 -23.19 -0.60
N LEU A 8 -7.85 -22.85 -0.26
CA LEU A 8 -6.85 -22.48 -1.27
C LEU A 8 -6.59 -23.62 -2.26
N ILE A 9 -6.46 -24.86 -1.77
CA ILE A 9 -6.28 -26.02 -2.64
C ILE A 9 -7.49 -26.20 -3.56
N ARG A 10 -8.72 -26.15 -3.02
CA ARG A 10 -9.94 -26.22 -3.83
C ARG A 10 -9.98 -25.14 -4.91
N PHE A 11 -9.57 -23.92 -4.59
CA PHE A 11 -9.49 -22.83 -5.56
C PHE A 11 -8.47 -23.07 -6.66
N THR A 12 -7.31 -23.65 -6.33
CA THR A 12 -6.31 -24.02 -7.33
C THR A 12 -6.77 -25.16 -8.23
N GLU A 13 -7.49 -26.14 -7.68
CA GLU A 13 -8.03 -27.29 -8.41
C GLU A 13 -9.09 -26.90 -9.46
N HIS A 14 -9.76 -25.75 -9.31
CA HIS A 14 -10.67 -25.23 -10.35
C HIS A 14 -9.99 -24.98 -11.71
N ARG A 15 -8.68 -24.73 -11.73
CA ARG A 15 -7.93 -24.45 -12.97
C ARG A 15 -6.78 -25.41 -13.23
N ILE A 16 -6.29 -26.10 -12.21
CA ILE A 16 -5.13 -26.98 -12.31
C ILE A 16 -5.60 -28.43 -12.14
N GLY A 17 -5.61 -29.19 -13.24
CA GLY A 17 -5.90 -30.63 -13.22
C GLY A 17 -4.69 -31.51 -12.86
N ASP A 18 -3.46 -30.97 -12.93
CA ASP A 18 -2.25 -31.74 -12.61
C ASP A 18 -2.08 -31.92 -11.09
N ARG A 19 -2.34 -33.16 -10.63
CA ARG A 19 -2.21 -33.56 -9.23
C ARG A 19 -0.79 -33.37 -8.66
N ARG A 20 0.25 -33.40 -9.50
CA ARG A 20 1.65 -33.21 -9.06
C ARG A 20 1.88 -31.77 -8.62
N VAL A 21 1.32 -30.81 -9.36
CA VAL A 21 1.38 -29.37 -9.03
C VAL A 21 0.57 -29.09 -7.77
N ILE A 22 -0.65 -29.62 -7.66
CA ILE A 22 -1.46 -29.48 -6.45
C ILE A 22 -0.75 -30.06 -5.22
N ARG A 23 -0.11 -31.22 -5.35
CA ARG A 23 0.71 -31.81 -4.28
C ARG A 23 1.89 -30.92 -3.89
N LEU A 24 2.53 -30.26 -4.85
CA LEU A 24 3.62 -29.32 -4.59
C LEU A 24 3.13 -28.08 -3.84
N ILE A 25 2.00 -27.50 -4.26
CA ILE A 25 1.36 -26.37 -3.56
C ILE A 25 1.02 -26.77 -2.13
N ARG A 26 0.44 -27.96 -1.93
CA ARG A 26 0.15 -28.49 -0.59
C ARG A 26 1.42 -28.58 0.27
N LYS A 27 2.51 -29.12 -0.29
CA LYS A 27 3.81 -29.18 0.40
C LYS A 27 4.31 -27.79 0.79
N TRP A 28 4.18 -26.78 -0.07
CA TRP A 28 4.57 -25.41 0.26
C TRP A 28 3.70 -24.77 1.34
N LEU A 29 2.42 -25.13 1.42
CA LEU A 29 1.53 -24.65 2.47
C LEU A 29 1.84 -25.29 3.83
N THR A 30 2.18 -26.60 3.84
CA THR A 30 2.50 -27.35 5.05
C THR A 30 3.94 -27.16 5.53
N ALA A 31 4.86 -26.78 4.64
CA ALA A 31 6.23 -26.46 4.98
C ALA A 31 6.23 -25.22 5.89
N GLY A 32 6.34 -25.44 7.19
CA GLY A 32 6.28 -24.40 8.21
C GLY A 32 7.33 -23.30 8.04
N THR A 33 7.09 -22.17 8.70
CA THR A 33 8.11 -21.11 8.82
C THR A 33 9.15 -21.50 9.86
N SER A 34 10.43 -21.51 9.47
CA SER A 34 11.56 -21.56 10.42
C SER A 34 11.87 -20.13 10.87
N GLU A 35 11.28 -19.70 12.00
CA GLU A 35 11.74 -18.50 12.71
C GLU A 35 12.68 -18.94 13.84
N GLU A 36 13.88 -18.35 13.89
CA GLU A 36 14.86 -18.51 14.98
C GLU A 36 15.28 -19.95 15.31
N GLY A 37 15.38 -20.83 14.31
CA GLY A 37 15.90 -22.20 14.49
C GLY A 37 14.91 -23.17 15.14
N GLN A 38 13.65 -22.77 15.35
CA GLN A 38 12.58 -23.66 15.80
C GLN A 38 11.60 -23.95 14.65
N TRP A 39 11.43 -25.23 14.34
CA TRP A 39 10.39 -25.70 13.40
C TRP A 39 9.02 -25.58 14.05
N ARG A 40 8.12 -24.80 13.45
CA ARG A 40 6.69 -24.80 13.78
C ARG A 40 5.89 -25.21 12.55
N ALA A 41 5.11 -26.29 12.66
CA ALA A 41 4.15 -26.63 11.62
C ALA A 41 3.14 -25.49 11.49
N THR A 42 2.93 -25.00 10.26
CA THR A 42 1.97 -23.93 10.00
C THR A 42 0.61 -24.57 9.71
N GLU A 43 -0.26 -24.62 10.71
CA GLU A 43 -1.64 -25.13 10.54
C GLU A 43 -2.55 -24.15 9.78
N GLU A 44 -2.23 -22.84 9.80
CA GLU A 44 -2.97 -21.79 9.09
C GLU A 44 -2.06 -20.72 8.50
N GLY A 45 -2.38 -20.25 7.28
CA GLY A 45 -1.62 -19.20 6.58
C GLY A 45 -0.52 -19.74 5.66
N THR A 46 -0.08 -18.92 4.70
CA THR A 46 1.07 -19.25 3.84
C THR A 46 2.38 -18.86 4.55
N PRO A 47 3.47 -19.63 4.44
CA PRO A 47 4.75 -19.26 5.03
C PRO A 47 5.16 -17.85 4.59
N GLN A 48 5.34 -16.93 5.54
CA GLN A 48 5.81 -15.58 5.25
C GLN A 48 7.27 -15.69 4.79
N GLY A 49 7.52 -15.43 3.49
CA GLY A 49 8.86 -15.54 2.90
C GLY A 49 9.00 -16.59 1.79
N ALA A 50 8.02 -17.50 1.61
CA ALA A 50 8.00 -18.33 0.42
C ALA A 50 7.62 -17.50 -0.81
N VAL A 51 8.40 -17.60 -1.89
CA VAL A 51 8.25 -16.80 -3.13
C VAL A 51 6.83 -16.89 -3.71
N ILE A 52 6.14 -18.00 -3.48
CA ILE A 52 4.79 -18.24 -4.01
C ILE A 52 3.65 -17.65 -3.16
N SER A 53 3.90 -17.30 -1.90
CA SER A 53 2.85 -16.83 -0.97
C SER A 53 2.04 -15.63 -1.49
N PRO A 54 2.66 -14.59 -2.12
CA PRO A 54 1.89 -13.48 -2.69
C PRO A 54 0.95 -13.90 -3.84
N LEU A 55 1.34 -14.90 -4.63
CA LEU A 55 0.50 -15.43 -5.70
C LEU A 55 -0.69 -16.19 -5.12
N LEU A 56 -0.45 -17.08 -4.16
CA LEU A 56 -1.49 -17.85 -3.49
C LEU A 56 -2.51 -16.97 -2.76
N ALA A 57 -2.04 -15.92 -2.08
CA ALA A 57 -2.91 -14.93 -1.44
C ALA A 57 -3.82 -14.23 -2.46
N ASN A 58 -3.29 -13.88 -3.64
CA ASN A 58 -4.09 -13.27 -4.71
C ASN A 58 -5.10 -14.24 -5.31
N ILE A 59 -4.76 -15.51 -5.50
CA ILE A 59 -5.70 -16.55 -5.92
C ILE A 59 -6.83 -16.67 -4.90
N TYR A 60 -6.50 -16.75 -3.61
CA TYR A 60 -7.49 -16.84 -2.55
C TYR A 60 -8.48 -15.66 -2.58
N LEU A 61 -7.96 -14.43 -2.58
CA LEU A 61 -8.80 -13.23 -2.61
C LEU A 61 -9.58 -13.08 -3.92
N HIS A 62 -9.09 -13.63 -5.03
CA HIS A 62 -9.85 -13.65 -6.28
C HIS A 62 -11.17 -14.40 -6.13
N TYR A 63 -11.13 -15.61 -5.56
CA TYR A 63 -12.33 -16.43 -5.38
C TYR A 63 -13.21 -15.95 -4.22
N VAL A 64 -12.58 -15.58 -3.09
CA VAL A 64 -13.32 -15.21 -1.88
C VAL A 64 -13.94 -13.83 -1.99
N PHE A 65 -13.20 -12.87 -2.57
CA PHE A 65 -13.60 -11.46 -2.63
C PHE A 65 -13.96 -11.01 -4.05
N ASP A 66 -13.07 -11.10 -5.04
CA ASP A 66 -13.28 -10.43 -6.34
C ASP A 66 -14.53 -10.95 -7.06
N LEU A 67 -14.64 -12.28 -7.26
CA LEU A 67 -15.78 -12.88 -7.95
C LEU A 67 -17.11 -12.61 -7.23
N TRP A 68 -17.11 -12.75 -5.91
CA TRP A 68 -18.27 -12.48 -5.07
C TRP A 68 -18.68 -10.99 -5.12
N ALA A 69 -17.72 -10.08 -5.02
CA ALA A 69 -17.98 -8.64 -5.03
C ALA A 69 -18.53 -8.18 -6.39
N HIS A 70 -18.03 -8.75 -7.49
CA HIS A 70 -18.59 -8.52 -8.83
C HIS A 70 -20.03 -9.02 -8.95
N GLN A 71 -20.33 -10.21 -8.44
CA GLN A 71 -21.70 -10.74 -8.42
C GLN A 71 -22.62 -9.88 -7.55
N TRP A 72 -22.15 -9.46 -6.37
CA TRP A 72 -22.91 -8.60 -5.47
C TRP A 72 -23.23 -7.27 -6.14
N ARG A 73 -22.25 -6.66 -6.81
CA ARG A 73 -22.42 -5.40 -7.56
C ARG A 73 -23.51 -5.52 -8.60
N ARG A 74 -23.61 -6.63 -9.32
CA ARG A 74 -24.63 -6.82 -10.37
C ARG A 74 -26.04 -7.06 -9.83
N ARG A 75 -26.17 -7.72 -8.67
CA ARG A 75 -27.47 -8.15 -8.13
C ARG A 75 -28.07 -7.19 -7.11
N TYR A 76 -27.24 -6.53 -6.32
CA TYR A 76 -27.67 -5.81 -5.12
C TYR A 76 -27.30 -4.32 -5.12
N ALA A 77 -26.36 -3.87 -5.96
CA ALA A 77 -26.07 -2.45 -6.03
C ALA A 77 -27.20 -1.71 -6.74
N THR A 78 -27.58 -0.55 -6.21
CA THR A 78 -28.62 0.31 -6.80
C THR A 78 -28.05 1.59 -7.41
N GLY A 79 -26.75 1.83 -7.24
CA GLY A 79 -25.98 2.91 -7.88
C GLY A 79 -24.61 2.42 -8.35
N ASN A 80 -23.75 3.35 -8.78
CA ASN A 80 -22.41 2.94 -9.24
C ASN A 80 -21.54 2.49 -8.07
N VAL A 81 -20.74 1.47 -8.35
CA VAL A 81 -19.76 0.91 -7.43
C VAL A 81 -18.42 0.77 -8.16
N VAL A 82 -17.36 1.30 -7.57
CA VAL A 82 -15.99 1.19 -8.07
C VAL A 82 -15.19 0.42 -7.05
N MET A 83 -14.47 -0.62 -7.48
CA MET A 83 -13.66 -1.47 -6.61
C MET A 83 -12.21 -1.43 -7.08
N VAL A 84 -11.29 -1.17 -6.16
CA VAL A 84 -9.86 -1.19 -6.39
C VAL A 84 -9.22 -2.07 -5.31
N ARG A 85 -8.51 -3.11 -5.74
CA ARG A 85 -7.77 -4.00 -4.85
C ARG A 85 -6.29 -3.98 -5.23
N TYR A 86 -5.43 -3.96 -4.22
CA TYR A 86 -4.00 -4.15 -4.34
C TYR A 86 -3.55 -5.11 -3.26
N ALA A 87 -3.26 -6.36 -3.63
CA ALA A 87 -3.08 -7.45 -2.68
C ALA A 87 -4.25 -7.52 -1.68
N ASP A 88 -3.98 -7.26 -0.39
CA ASP A 88 -4.93 -7.23 0.73
C ASP A 88 -5.58 -5.85 0.96
N ASP A 89 -4.97 -4.77 0.47
CA ASP A 89 -5.49 -3.41 0.58
C ASP A 89 -6.63 -3.21 -0.45
N ILE A 90 -7.85 -2.98 0.05
CA ILE A 90 -9.07 -2.82 -0.76
C ILE A 90 -9.71 -1.45 -0.51
N VAL A 91 -10.07 -0.75 -1.58
CA VAL A 91 -10.87 0.49 -1.56
C VAL A 91 -12.08 0.32 -2.46
N ILE A 92 -13.26 0.65 -1.93
CA ILE A 92 -14.53 0.55 -2.66
C ILE A 92 -15.28 1.86 -2.55
N GLY A 93 -15.60 2.45 -3.71
CA GLY A 93 -16.42 3.65 -3.84
C GLY A 93 -17.86 3.27 -4.16
N PHE A 94 -18.80 3.96 -3.52
CA PHE A 94 -20.24 3.80 -3.75
C PHE A 94 -20.87 5.18 -3.93
N ASP A 95 -21.77 5.31 -4.90
CA ASP A 95 -22.57 6.53 -5.05
C ASP A 95 -23.57 6.68 -3.90
N LYS A 96 -24.13 5.56 -3.42
CA LYS A 96 -25.16 5.52 -2.38
C LYS A 96 -24.61 4.97 -1.07
N ARG A 97 -24.82 5.72 0.02
CA ARG A 97 -24.42 5.32 1.37
C ARG A 97 -25.11 4.03 1.84
N TYR A 98 -26.34 3.79 1.39
CA TYR A 98 -27.09 2.57 1.69
C TYR A 98 -26.36 1.33 1.14
N ASP A 99 -25.96 1.36 -0.13
CA ASP A 99 -25.23 0.26 -0.77
C ASP A 99 -23.90 -0.01 -0.06
N ALA A 100 -23.17 1.03 0.33
CA ALA A 100 -21.91 0.89 1.07
C ALA A 100 -22.09 0.18 2.41
N ARG A 101 -23.17 0.48 3.15
CA ARG A 101 -23.49 -0.19 4.43
C ARG A 101 -23.84 -1.65 4.21
N ARG A 102 -24.70 -1.96 3.24
CA ARG A 102 -25.08 -3.35 2.92
C ARG A 102 -23.88 -4.17 2.47
N PHE A 103 -23.05 -3.60 1.60
CA PHE A 103 -21.85 -4.26 1.11
C PHE A 103 -20.91 -4.58 2.26
N ARG A 104 -20.66 -3.63 3.18
CA ARG A 104 -19.79 -3.86 4.34
C ARG A 104 -20.25 -5.06 5.18
N ILE A 105 -21.54 -5.15 5.48
CA ILE A 105 -22.10 -6.25 6.28
C ILE A 105 -21.96 -7.58 5.52
N ALA A 106 -22.35 -7.60 4.25
CA ALA A 106 -22.28 -8.80 3.42
C ALA A 106 -20.84 -9.27 3.21
N MET A 107 -19.89 -8.34 3.01
CA MET A 107 -18.46 -8.61 2.85
C MET A 107 -17.87 -9.20 4.13
N GLN A 108 -18.19 -8.63 5.30
CA GLN A 108 -17.73 -9.18 6.58
C GLN A 108 -18.24 -10.59 6.81
N ARG A 109 -19.51 -10.86 6.47
CA ARG A 109 -20.08 -12.22 6.55
C ARG A 109 -19.35 -13.16 5.59
N ARG A 110 -19.21 -12.76 4.33
CA ARG A 110 -18.51 -13.54 3.30
C ARG A 110 -17.08 -13.87 3.72
N LEU A 111 -16.30 -12.90 4.16
CA LEU A 111 -14.91 -13.12 4.55
C LEU A 111 -14.79 -14.10 5.73
N ARG A 112 -15.69 -14.01 6.71
CA ARG A 112 -15.74 -14.95 7.84
C ARG A 112 -16.03 -16.39 7.41
N GLU A 113 -16.88 -16.61 6.40
CA GLU A 113 -17.15 -17.95 5.85
C GLU A 113 -15.87 -18.62 5.29
N PHE A 114 -14.88 -17.82 4.89
CA PHE A 114 -13.58 -18.29 4.39
C PHE A 114 -12.44 -18.05 5.40
N GLY A 115 -12.75 -17.95 6.69
CA GLY A 115 -11.74 -17.82 7.76
C GLY A 115 -11.00 -16.48 7.81
N LEU A 116 -11.43 -15.48 7.04
CA LEU A 116 -10.82 -14.15 7.02
C LEU A 116 -11.55 -13.19 7.95
N THR A 117 -10.79 -12.55 8.84
CA THR A 117 -11.29 -11.51 9.74
C THR A 117 -10.88 -10.13 9.24
N VAL A 118 -11.86 -9.25 9.08
CA VAL A 118 -11.63 -7.85 8.72
C VAL A 118 -11.13 -7.08 9.94
N HIS A 119 -10.02 -6.35 9.80
CA HIS A 119 -9.49 -5.54 10.88
C HIS A 119 -10.43 -4.34 11.18
N PRO A 120 -11.07 -4.27 12.35
CA PRO A 120 -12.13 -3.29 12.63
C PRO A 120 -11.64 -1.85 12.52
N GLU A 121 -10.39 -1.58 12.93
CA GLU A 121 -9.81 -0.23 12.89
C GLU A 121 -9.41 0.25 11.49
N LYS A 122 -9.12 -0.68 10.57
CA LYS A 122 -8.71 -0.35 9.19
C LYS A 122 -9.92 -0.09 8.31
N THR A 123 -11.01 -0.80 8.51
CA THR A 123 -12.20 -0.68 7.66
C THR A 123 -13.12 0.42 8.15
N ARG A 124 -13.14 1.55 7.43
CA ARG A 124 -13.94 2.74 7.77
C ARG A 124 -14.85 3.10 6.60
N LEU A 125 -16.06 3.56 6.91
CA LEU A 125 -16.98 4.14 5.93
C LEU A 125 -16.91 5.66 6.08
N MET A 126 -16.55 6.35 5.01
CA MET A 126 -16.39 7.81 5.01
C MET A 126 -17.05 8.43 3.78
N GLU A 127 -17.39 9.71 3.89
CA GLU A 127 -17.92 10.48 2.76
C GLU A 127 -16.77 11.03 1.92
N PHE A 128 -16.72 10.64 0.65
CA PHE A 128 -15.64 11.00 -0.27
C PHE A 128 -16.20 11.21 -1.69
N GLY A 129 -15.63 12.14 -2.46
CA GLY A 129 -16.03 12.41 -3.84
C GLY A 129 -16.41 13.86 -4.11
N ARG A 130 -16.94 14.10 -5.32
CA ARG A 130 -17.23 15.44 -5.87
C ARG A 130 -18.09 16.31 -4.94
N PHE A 131 -19.14 15.72 -4.37
CA PHE A 131 -20.12 16.43 -3.54
C PHE A 131 -19.82 16.33 -2.03
N ALA A 132 -18.74 15.65 -1.63
CA ALA A 132 -18.49 15.40 -0.21
C ALA A 132 -18.25 16.69 0.59
N ALA A 133 -17.53 17.66 0.02
CA ALA A 133 -17.25 18.94 0.69
C ALA A 133 -18.53 19.77 0.86
N GLU A 134 -19.32 19.88 -0.20
CA GLU A 134 -20.57 20.63 -0.23
C GLU A 134 -21.63 20.02 0.69
N ASN A 135 -21.86 18.71 0.58
CA ASN A 135 -22.82 17.99 1.43
C ASN A 135 -22.46 18.08 2.92
N ARG A 136 -21.17 18.13 3.26
CA ARG A 136 -20.74 18.32 4.65
C ARG A 136 -20.92 19.75 5.10
N ALA A 137 -20.59 20.73 4.26
CA ALA A 137 -20.80 22.14 4.57
C ALA A 137 -22.28 22.46 4.83
N ILE A 138 -23.20 21.94 4.00
CA ILE A 138 -24.65 22.08 4.19
C ILE A 138 -25.10 21.55 5.56
N ARG A 139 -24.46 20.47 6.06
CA ARG A 139 -24.75 19.86 7.36
C ARG A 139 -23.96 20.50 8.52
N GLY A 140 -23.32 21.65 8.30
CA GLY A 140 -22.46 22.30 9.30
C GLY A 140 -21.21 21.51 9.68
N LYS A 141 -20.81 20.52 8.88
CA LYS A 141 -19.64 19.69 9.12
C LYS A 141 -18.41 20.26 8.41
N GLY A 142 -17.25 20.07 9.04
CA GLY A 142 -15.96 20.45 8.46
C GLY A 142 -15.58 19.65 7.21
N LYS A 143 -14.33 19.87 6.76
CA LYS A 143 -13.77 19.28 5.53
C LYS A 143 -14.00 17.75 5.44
N PRO A 144 -14.14 17.20 4.21
CA PRO A 144 -14.22 15.77 4.00
C PRO A 144 -13.04 15.03 4.60
N GLU A 145 -13.30 13.79 4.99
CA GLU A 145 -12.28 12.89 5.49
C GLU A 145 -11.29 12.50 4.37
N THR A 146 -10.11 12.07 4.78
CA THR A 146 -9.05 11.59 3.89
C THR A 146 -8.71 10.16 4.27
N PHE A 147 -8.22 9.38 3.32
CA PHE A 147 -7.79 8.01 3.58
C PHE A 147 -6.42 7.74 3.00
N ASN A 148 -5.73 6.77 3.61
CA ASN A 148 -4.42 6.33 3.16
C ASN A 148 -4.58 5.06 2.31
N PHE A 149 -3.94 5.03 1.13
CA PHE A 149 -3.92 3.88 0.25
C PHE A 149 -2.62 3.90 -0.57
N LEU A 150 -1.91 2.78 -0.66
CA LEU A 150 -0.66 2.62 -1.44
C LEU A 150 0.38 3.73 -1.24
N GLY A 151 0.67 4.08 0.01
CA GLY A 151 1.68 5.10 0.30
C GLY A 151 1.22 6.55 0.10
N PHE A 152 -0.03 6.79 -0.32
CA PHE A 152 -0.61 8.12 -0.52
C PHE A 152 -1.80 8.38 0.40
N THR A 153 -1.92 9.62 0.84
CA THR A 153 -3.15 10.18 1.39
C THR A 153 -3.99 10.73 0.24
N HIS A 154 -5.19 10.17 0.09
CA HIS A 154 -6.18 10.52 -0.90
C HIS A 154 -7.13 11.58 -0.34
N ILE A 155 -7.29 12.67 -1.09
CA ILE A 155 -8.00 13.87 -0.66
C ILE A 155 -9.00 14.27 -1.75
N SER A 156 -10.26 14.49 -1.34
CA SER A 156 -11.26 15.10 -2.21
C SER A 156 -10.94 16.59 -2.35
N GLY A 157 -10.38 16.97 -3.50
CA GLY A 157 -9.96 18.34 -3.78
C GLY A 157 -10.61 18.90 -5.04
N LYS A 158 -10.14 20.08 -5.44
CA LYS A 158 -10.49 20.73 -6.69
C LYS A 158 -9.23 21.09 -7.47
N ASP A 159 -9.30 21.07 -8.79
CA ASP A 159 -8.25 21.60 -9.65
C ASP A 159 -8.26 23.15 -9.65
N ARG A 160 -7.38 23.75 -10.46
CA ARG A 160 -7.30 25.21 -10.60
C ARG A 160 -8.57 25.83 -11.18
N ASN A 161 -9.39 25.04 -11.87
CA ASN A 161 -10.63 25.45 -12.53
C ASN A 161 -11.87 25.13 -11.66
N GLY A 162 -11.68 24.71 -10.40
CA GLY A 162 -12.76 24.38 -9.48
C GLY A 162 -13.43 23.02 -9.74
N ARG A 163 -12.97 22.24 -10.72
CA ARG A 163 -13.49 20.89 -11.01
C ARG A 163 -12.97 19.90 -9.98
N PHE A 164 -13.75 18.88 -9.69
CA PHE A 164 -13.33 17.85 -8.74
C PHE A 164 -12.07 17.14 -9.20
N MET A 165 -11.10 17.01 -8.31
CA MET A 165 -9.86 16.30 -8.55
C MET A 165 -9.48 15.47 -7.34
N LEU A 166 -9.16 14.20 -7.58
CA LEU A 166 -8.57 13.32 -6.58
C LEU A 166 -7.10 13.70 -6.36
N ILE A 167 -6.83 14.40 -5.26
CA ILE A 167 -5.46 14.80 -4.90
C ILE A 167 -4.81 13.65 -4.13
N ARG A 168 -3.61 13.25 -4.56
CA ARG A 168 -2.77 12.27 -3.87
C ARG A 168 -1.55 12.97 -3.30
N LYS A 169 -1.32 12.85 -2.00
CA LYS A 169 -0.11 13.33 -1.34
C LYS A 169 0.65 12.16 -0.75
N THR A 170 1.99 12.13 -0.87
CA THR A 170 2.77 11.10 -0.17
C THR A 170 2.49 11.17 1.32
N ARG A 171 2.24 10.01 1.93
CA ARG A 171 2.03 9.96 3.39
C ARG A 171 3.28 10.44 4.11
N ARG A 172 3.07 11.21 5.17
CA ARG A 172 4.15 11.82 5.96
C ARG A 172 5.07 10.75 6.56
N ASP A 173 4.51 9.68 7.10
CA ASP A 173 5.26 8.57 7.70
C ASP A 173 6.20 7.89 6.69
N ARG A 174 5.75 7.66 5.45
CA ARG A 174 6.56 7.10 4.37
C ARG A 174 7.72 8.01 3.97
N MET A 175 7.45 9.31 3.84
CA MET A 175 8.50 10.30 3.56
C MET A 175 9.54 10.35 4.69
N THR A 176 9.08 10.43 5.95
CA THR A 176 9.96 10.46 7.13
C THR A 176 10.80 9.20 7.24
N ALA A 177 10.21 8.01 7.04
CA ALA A 177 10.93 6.75 7.05
C ALA A 177 12.02 6.70 5.97
N THR A 178 11.72 7.18 4.76
CA THR A 178 12.69 7.25 3.66
C THR A 178 13.83 8.21 3.98
N LEU A 179 13.53 9.41 4.51
CA LEU A 179 14.55 10.37 4.91
C LEU A 179 15.45 9.82 6.02
N LYS A 180 14.90 9.07 6.97
CA LYS A 180 15.66 8.35 7.99
C LYS A 180 16.59 7.30 7.36
N ALA A 181 16.07 6.47 6.46
CA ALA A 181 16.86 5.47 5.75
C ALA A 181 17.99 6.09 4.91
N ILE A 182 17.75 7.24 4.27
CA ILE A 182 18.79 8.01 3.56
C ILE A 182 19.86 8.50 4.53
N LYS A 183 19.46 9.10 5.65
CA LYS A 183 20.41 9.57 6.68
C LYS A 183 21.29 8.44 7.20
N ASP A 184 20.70 7.30 7.54
CA ASP A 184 21.44 6.14 8.03
C ASP A 184 22.32 5.52 6.94
N GLY A 185 21.82 5.47 5.70
CA GLY A 185 22.57 5.02 4.54
C GLY A 185 23.78 5.89 4.21
N LEU A 186 23.65 7.21 4.34
CA LEU A 186 24.77 8.16 4.21
C LEU A 186 25.81 7.94 5.31
N ARG A 187 25.37 7.77 6.56
CA ARG A 187 26.28 7.52 7.70
C ARG A 187 27.12 6.25 7.49
N ARG A 188 26.51 5.17 7.00
CA ARG A 188 27.22 3.92 6.71
C ARG A 188 28.26 4.06 5.58
N ARG A 189 28.16 5.10 4.75
CA ARG A 189 28.99 5.31 3.56
C ARG A 189 29.97 6.46 3.72
N TRP A 190 30.20 6.95 4.94
CA TRP A 190 31.13 8.06 5.21
C TRP A 190 32.55 7.83 4.70
N HIS A 191 32.99 6.57 4.60
CA HIS A 191 34.31 6.20 4.11
C HIS A 191 34.39 6.13 2.57
N TYR A 192 33.25 6.06 1.86
CA TYR A 192 33.26 5.98 0.39
C TYR A 192 33.62 7.31 -0.26
N SER A 193 34.07 7.27 -1.51
CA SER A 193 34.32 8.49 -2.29
C SER A 193 33.02 9.29 -2.48
N ILE A 194 33.13 10.61 -2.69
CA ILE A 194 31.98 11.48 -2.95
C ILE A 194 31.18 11.00 -4.19
N PRO A 195 31.82 10.62 -5.32
CA PRO A 195 31.10 10.11 -6.49
C PRO A 195 30.29 8.84 -6.22
N GLU A 196 30.82 7.89 -5.43
CA GLU A 196 30.11 6.65 -5.09
C GLU A 196 28.88 6.91 -4.22
N GLN A 197 29.03 7.78 -3.23
CA GLN A 197 27.91 8.22 -2.39
C GLN A 197 26.84 8.93 -3.23
N GLY A 198 27.25 9.81 -4.14
CA GLY A 198 26.35 10.51 -5.07
C GLY A 198 25.61 9.55 -6.01
N LYS A 199 26.29 8.54 -6.56
CA LYS A 199 25.69 7.50 -7.41
C LYS A 199 24.64 6.69 -6.65
N TRP A 200 24.93 6.31 -5.40
CA TRP A 200 23.97 5.64 -4.53
C TRP A 200 22.78 6.54 -4.20
N LEU A 201 23.02 7.80 -3.80
CA LEU A 201 21.98 8.75 -3.43
C LEU A 201 21.05 9.02 -4.60
N ARG A 202 21.60 9.19 -5.82
CA ARG A 202 20.83 9.35 -7.06
C ARG A 202 19.88 8.17 -7.29
N ARG A 203 20.35 6.92 -7.14
CA ARG A 203 19.50 5.73 -7.29
C ARG A 203 18.34 5.70 -6.30
N VAL A 204 18.62 6.01 -5.03
CA VAL A 204 17.58 6.03 -3.97
C VAL A 204 16.55 7.13 -4.22
N VAL A 205 17.02 8.35 -4.54
CA VAL A 205 16.14 9.49 -4.84
C VAL A 205 15.31 9.22 -6.08
N GLN A 206 15.91 8.69 -7.15
CA GLN A 206 15.20 8.35 -8.37
C GLN A 206 14.12 7.30 -8.13
N GLY A 207 14.42 6.24 -7.37
CA GLY A 207 13.43 5.22 -7.02
C GLY A 207 12.25 5.81 -6.25
N TYR A 208 12.52 6.70 -5.28
CA TYR A 208 11.45 7.39 -4.55
C TYR A 208 10.61 8.29 -5.45
N LEU A 209 11.25 9.05 -6.34
CA LEU A 209 10.55 9.93 -7.29
C LEU A 209 9.72 9.13 -8.30
N ASN A 210 10.22 7.99 -8.79
CA ASN A 210 9.48 7.15 -9.73
C ASN A 210 8.14 6.67 -9.16
N TYR A 211 8.10 6.36 -7.86
CA TYR A 211 6.87 5.93 -7.20
C TYR A 211 5.98 7.11 -6.80
N HIS A 212 6.55 8.20 -6.27
CA HIS A 212 5.78 9.27 -5.63
C HIS A 212 5.48 10.49 -6.51
N SER A 213 6.05 10.61 -7.72
CA SER A 213 5.80 11.74 -8.63
C SER A 213 4.45 11.62 -9.35
N VAL A 214 3.37 11.66 -8.58
CA VAL A 214 1.98 11.67 -9.08
C VAL A 214 1.42 13.10 -9.17
N PRO A 215 0.43 13.35 -10.04
CA PRO A 215 -0.23 14.66 -10.14
C PRO A 215 -0.72 15.18 -8.79
N GLY A 216 -0.47 16.46 -8.51
CA GLY A 216 -0.84 17.12 -7.25
C GLY A 216 0.13 16.90 -6.07
N ASN A 217 1.16 16.05 -6.23
CA ASN A 217 2.14 15.77 -5.18
C ASN A 217 3.47 16.53 -5.31
N PHE A 218 3.63 17.34 -6.35
CA PHE A 218 4.88 18.08 -6.64
C PHE A 218 5.40 18.91 -5.45
N PRO A 219 4.58 19.65 -4.67
CA PRO A 219 5.09 20.39 -3.51
C PRO A 219 5.72 19.48 -2.45
N THR A 220 5.21 18.26 -2.27
CA THR A 220 5.81 17.26 -1.38
C THR A 220 7.14 16.76 -1.92
N MET A 221 7.24 16.55 -3.24
CA MET A 221 8.49 16.13 -3.89
C MET A 221 9.58 17.20 -3.79
N GLN A 222 9.23 18.48 -3.92
CA GLN A 222 10.16 19.58 -3.69
C GLN A 222 10.67 19.59 -2.24
N LYS A 223 9.78 19.45 -1.25
CA LYS A 223 10.18 19.34 0.16
C LYS A 223 11.12 18.16 0.40
N PHE A 224 10.79 17.00 -0.16
CA PHE A 224 11.64 15.81 -0.08
C PHE A 224 13.04 16.08 -0.65
N ARG A 225 13.13 16.64 -1.86
CA ARG A 225 14.42 17.02 -2.48
C ARG A 225 15.21 17.97 -1.59
N THR A 226 14.58 19.01 -1.05
CA THR A 226 15.24 19.96 -0.13
C THR A 226 15.78 19.26 1.12
N HIS A 227 15.01 18.34 1.72
CA HIS A 227 15.47 17.57 2.87
C HIS A 227 16.65 16.65 2.53
N VAL A 228 16.61 15.96 1.39
CA VAL A 228 17.71 15.11 0.93
C VAL A 228 18.97 15.93 0.68
N THR A 229 18.84 17.07 0.00
CA THR A 229 19.93 18.03 -0.20
C THR A 229 20.56 18.46 1.13
N ASN A 230 19.74 18.79 2.12
CA ASN A 230 20.23 19.19 3.43
C ASN A 230 20.93 18.04 4.16
N LEU A 231 20.43 16.81 4.04
CA LEU A 231 21.09 15.63 4.58
C LEU A 231 22.44 15.39 3.90
N TRP A 232 22.50 15.53 2.57
CA TRP A 232 23.72 15.37 1.78
C TRP A 232 24.79 16.39 2.18
N ARG A 233 24.44 17.68 2.19
CA ARG A 233 25.33 18.75 2.67
C ARG A 233 25.86 18.43 4.06
N ARG A 234 24.99 18.11 5.03
CA ARG A 234 25.39 17.79 6.40
C ARG A 234 26.27 16.53 6.51
N ALA A 235 26.14 15.58 5.60
CA ALA A 235 27.01 14.40 5.57
C ALA A 235 28.41 14.77 5.09
N LEU A 236 28.52 15.59 4.03
CA LEU A 236 29.79 16.09 3.52
C LEU A 236 30.54 16.94 4.55
N ARG A 237 29.86 17.91 5.17
CA ARG A 237 30.47 18.80 6.19
C ARG A 237 31.06 18.04 7.38
N ARG A 238 30.51 16.86 7.71
CA ARG A 238 30.99 16.04 8.83
C ARG A 238 32.19 15.17 8.51
N ARG A 239 32.61 15.09 7.23
CA ARG A 239 33.80 14.33 6.83
C ARG A 239 35.11 15.07 7.07
N SER A 240 35.10 16.40 7.07
CA SER A 240 36.30 17.23 7.26
C SER A 240 36.13 18.16 8.45
N GLN A 241 37.13 18.24 9.32
CA GLN A 241 37.19 19.25 10.40
C GLN A 241 37.49 20.66 9.85
N LYS A 242 38.04 20.77 8.63
CA LYS A 242 38.24 22.01 7.87
C LYS A 242 37.36 21.95 6.63
N ASP A 243 36.11 22.36 6.73
CA ASP A 243 35.15 22.23 5.63
C ASP A 243 35.26 23.42 4.65
N ASP A 244 35.64 23.15 3.40
CA ASP A 244 35.60 24.11 2.27
C ASP A 244 34.54 23.72 1.21
N THR A 245 33.67 22.75 1.52
CA THR A 245 32.84 22.09 0.51
C THR A 245 31.80 23.05 -0.08
N THR A 246 32.12 23.59 -1.26
CA THR A 246 31.21 24.38 -2.09
C THR A 246 30.25 23.49 -2.85
N TRP A 247 29.08 24.04 -3.23
CA TRP A 247 28.08 23.32 -4.00
C TRP A 247 28.59 22.76 -5.33
N THR A 248 29.58 23.42 -5.91
CA THR A 248 30.29 23.00 -7.12
C THR A 248 31.09 21.72 -6.91
N LYS A 249 31.63 21.45 -5.71
CA LYS A 249 32.31 20.19 -5.37
C LYS A 249 31.34 19.05 -5.02
N ALA A 250 30.08 19.37 -4.72
CA ALA A 250 29.07 18.43 -4.25
C ALA A 250 28.11 17.93 -5.35
N ASN A 251 28.16 18.53 -6.55
CA ASN A 251 27.32 18.22 -7.72
C ASN A 251 28.03 17.26 -8.69
#